data_AF-A0A1C7LWA2-F1
#
_entry.id   AF-A0A1C7LWA2-F1
#
_cell.length_a   1.000
_cell.length_b   1.000
_cell.length_c   1.000
_cell.angle_alpha   90.00
_cell.angle_beta   90.00
_cell.angle_gamma   90.00
#
_symmetry.space_group_name_H-M   'P 1'
#
loop_
_entity.id
_entity.type
_entity.pdbx_description
1 polymer ?
#
loop_
_entity_poly.entity_id
_entity_poly.type
_entity_poly.pdbx_seq_one_letter_code
_entity_poly.pdbx_strand_id
1 'polypeptide(L)'
;MLYNRFSAVAVSIYLEPTLSNLKYRLVNARRYVNFKDTDNETRRACIRGLMHLSILLQHLQLPLDDILDWLAEMSNILIDEFCEFGQPKDNAPRLRDHSSWIVLSIQMLLRSVRHIIETPFMEPGQTVAPYPDPALLKGPWVTRVFSNTTTLPSMATTGMEIRRLVQAFLDARAKVVPRPARPRPPVVEETEESQEDYGHFDLDLNDPELLAALGGNEDSSSATANKEKEKIVCEIVNTDILPAVYRLVCKRFIDLPSHELERQSYHEADKWIDCWVGCASVVVQNGRRDWSFFLSLGPQSWERIIDPIWRRRVGLRFMYMVLQLDPSAYPAYTDRFTDVLFESLVPSRVTLEHDYVSLLFSIDGLRHPLLHDIPCELPDNTIDYKLSAEDFSEKRLDILEKMIDNLASGLGREMSGDTTLIASNQRHIGSMVCMLSTMQDTFQRFNHVTEEKLIYSSFCQQVFQVISRYPMLCSNSRLSTLIIWLRDVL
;
A
#
# COMPACT_ATOMS: atom_id res chain seq x y z
N MET A 1 26.11 23.46 -24.67
CA MET A 1 27.38 23.59 -23.91
C MET A 1 27.27 23.16 -22.45
N LEU A 2 26.17 23.43 -21.74
CA LEU A 2 26.07 23.11 -20.31
C LEU A 2 26.16 21.61 -20.00
N TYR A 3 25.51 20.75 -20.78
CA TYR A 3 25.64 19.29 -20.64
C TYR A 3 27.10 18.84 -20.68
N ASN A 4 27.89 19.33 -21.65
CA ASN A 4 29.32 19.00 -21.73
C ASN A 4 30.11 19.44 -20.49
N ARG A 5 29.73 20.57 -19.86
CA ARG A 5 30.36 21.02 -18.61
C ARG A 5 30.00 20.10 -17.44
N PHE A 6 28.74 19.70 -17.31
CA PHE A 6 28.36 18.72 -16.29
C PHE A 6 28.97 17.35 -16.53
N SER A 7 29.09 16.89 -17.78
CA SER A 7 29.80 15.67 -18.12
C SER A 7 31.29 15.75 -17.76
N ALA A 8 31.95 16.88 -18.02
CA ALA A 8 33.34 17.07 -17.61
C ALA A 8 33.51 17.06 -16.08
N VAL A 9 32.56 17.63 -15.34
CA VAL A 9 32.52 17.55 -13.87
C VAL A 9 32.33 16.10 -13.42
N ALA A 10 31.37 15.37 -14.01
CA ALA A 10 31.11 13.97 -13.70
C ALA A 10 32.35 13.09 -13.93
N VAL A 11 33.00 13.23 -15.09
CA VAL A 11 34.25 12.51 -15.40
C VAL A 11 35.36 12.86 -14.41
N SER A 12 35.48 14.12 -14.03
CA SER A 12 36.49 14.55 -13.05
C SER A 12 36.26 13.95 -11.65
N ILE A 13 35.01 13.79 -11.23
CA ILE A 13 34.66 13.15 -9.95
C ILE A 13 34.90 11.64 -10.05
N TYR A 14 34.57 11.02 -11.18
CA TYR A 14 34.78 9.60 -11.40
C TYR A 14 36.26 9.20 -11.40
N LEU A 15 37.12 10.01 -12.00
CA LEU A 15 38.57 9.77 -12.04
C LEU A 15 39.25 9.97 -10.67
N GLU A 16 38.72 10.86 -9.83
CA GLU A 16 39.27 11.16 -8.50
C GLU A 16 38.13 11.31 -7.47
N PRO A 17 37.63 10.19 -6.90
CA PRO A 17 36.48 10.17 -5.99
C PRO A 17 36.89 10.56 -4.55
N THR A 18 37.42 11.77 -4.38
CA THR A 18 37.77 12.32 -3.06
C THR A 18 36.76 13.37 -2.61
N LEU A 19 36.51 13.46 -1.29
CA LEU A 19 35.58 14.45 -0.72
C LEU A 19 35.97 15.90 -1.06
N SER A 20 37.27 16.21 -1.07
CA SER A 20 37.77 17.55 -1.40
C SER A 20 37.55 17.89 -2.87
N ASN A 21 37.81 16.95 -3.79
CA ASN A 21 37.53 17.14 -5.21
C ASN A 21 36.02 17.28 -5.45
N LEU A 22 35.20 16.43 -4.83
CA LEU A 22 33.74 16.52 -4.89
C LEU A 22 33.23 17.93 -4.54
N LYS A 23 33.61 18.44 -3.36
CA LYS A 23 33.20 19.77 -2.88
C LYS A 23 33.62 20.87 -3.85
N TYR A 24 34.89 20.85 -4.28
CA TYR A 24 35.41 21.84 -5.23
C TYR A 24 34.65 21.82 -6.56
N ARG A 25 34.38 20.62 -7.10
CA ARG A 25 33.70 20.44 -8.38
C ARG A 25 32.22 20.82 -8.32
N LEU A 26 31.52 20.46 -7.25
CA LEU A 26 30.11 20.84 -7.06
C LEU A 26 29.94 22.35 -6.91
N VAL A 27 30.78 23.02 -6.10
CA VAL A 27 30.73 24.48 -5.97
C VAL A 27 30.94 25.17 -7.32
N ASN A 28 31.88 24.68 -8.14
CA ASN A 28 32.10 25.22 -9.48
C ASN A 28 30.92 24.93 -10.43
N ALA A 29 30.34 23.72 -10.36
CA ALA A 29 29.18 23.34 -11.16
C ALA A 29 27.96 24.24 -10.87
N ARG A 30 27.71 24.54 -9.59
CA ARG A 30 26.64 25.46 -9.16
C ARG A 30 26.81 26.87 -9.75
N ARG A 31 28.05 27.33 -9.93
CA ARG A 31 28.37 28.67 -10.47
C ARG A 31 28.21 28.77 -11.99
N TYR A 32 28.08 27.66 -12.72
CA TYR A 32 27.95 27.71 -14.18
C TYR A 32 26.67 28.39 -14.65
N VAL A 33 25.61 28.35 -13.84
CA VAL A 33 24.28 28.83 -14.19
C VAL A 33 23.61 29.40 -12.93
N ASN A 34 23.10 30.63 -13.02
CA ASN A 34 22.16 31.13 -12.03
C ASN A 34 20.76 30.58 -12.35
N PHE A 35 20.30 29.60 -11.58
CA PHE A 35 19.04 28.91 -11.85
C PHE A 35 17.83 29.85 -11.89
N LYS A 36 17.81 30.90 -11.06
CA LYS A 36 16.71 31.87 -11.00
C LYS A 36 16.59 32.74 -12.25
N ASP A 37 17.70 33.16 -12.83
CA ASP A 37 17.70 34.18 -13.90
C ASP A 37 17.91 33.60 -15.30
N THR A 38 17.71 32.28 -15.48
CA THR A 38 18.00 31.58 -16.74
C THR A 38 16.76 31.04 -17.43
N ASP A 39 16.91 30.75 -18.71
CA ASP A 39 15.83 30.23 -19.55
C ASP A 39 15.43 28.80 -19.15
N ASN A 40 14.20 28.46 -19.54
CA ASN A 40 13.56 27.18 -19.25
C ASN A 40 14.36 25.94 -19.70
N GLU A 41 15.05 26.04 -20.84
CA GLU A 41 15.86 24.95 -21.39
C GLU A 41 17.14 24.72 -20.57
N THR A 42 17.78 25.81 -20.16
CA THR A 42 18.91 25.78 -19.24
C THR A 42 18.53 25.24 -17.86
N ARG A 43 17.40 25.67 -17.30
CA ARG A 43 16.88 25.12 -16.02
C ARG A 43 16.63 23.61 -16.11
N ARG A 44 16.04 23.13 -17.21
CA ARG A 44 15.88 21.69 -17.47
C ARG A 44 17.22 20.95 -17.52
N ALA A 45 18.22 21.52 -18.18
CA ALA A 45 19.55 20.94 -18.26
C ALA A 45 20.23 20.88 -16.88
N CYS A 46 20.04 21.88 -16.01
CA CYS A 46 20.50 21.85 -14.62
C CYS A 46 19.85 20.72 -13.82
N ILE A 47 18.52 20.55 -13.90
CA ILE A 47 17.79 19.49 -13.19
C ILE A 47 18.33 18.10 -13.59
N ARG A 48 18.49 17.85 -14.90
CA ARG A 48 19.04 16.58 -15.40
C ARG A 48 20.52 16.40 -15.06
N GLY A 49 21.31 17.47 -15.11
CA GLY A 49 22.71 17.44 -14.72
C GLY A 49 22.88 17.04 -13.26
N LEU A 50 22.07 17.62 -12.37
CA LEU A 50 22.02 17.25 -10.95
C LEU A 50 21.63 15.77 -10.79
N MET A 51 20.60 15.30 -11.49
CA MET A 51 20.19 13.89 -11.46
C MET A 51 21.33 12.92 -11.77
N HIS A 52 22.04 13.14 -12.89
CA HIS A 52 23.13 12.25 -13.30
C HIS A 52 24.34 12.34 -12.37
N LEU A 53 24.65 13.52 -11.84
CA LEU A 53 25.70 13.67 -10.83
C LEU A 53 25.32 12.93 -9.54
N SER A 54 24.08 13.02 -9.06
CA SER A 54 23.64 12.28 -7.88
C SER A 54 23.74 10.76 -8.05
N ILE A 55 23.37 10.24 -9.22
CA ILE A 55 23.52 8.80 -9.54
C ILE A 55 25.00 8.41 -9.51
N LEU A 56 25.90 9.25 -10.04
CA LEU A 56 27.34 9.02 -9.97
C LEU A 56 27.85 9.00 -8.53
N LEU A 57 27.39 9.92 -7.69
CA LEU A 57 27.80 9.95 -6.28
C LEU A 57 27.34 8.71 -5.53
N GLN A 58 26.13 8.22 -5.78
CA GLN A 58 25.64 6.96 -5.21
C GLN A 58 26.48 5.77 -5.66
N HIS A 59 26.77 5.68 -6.96
CA HIS A 59 27.61 4.63 -7.52
C HIS A 59 29.02 4.62 -6.90
N LEU A 60 29.58 5.80 -6.62
CA LEU A 60 30.89 5.96 -5.98
C LEU A 60 30.83 5.93 -4.44
N GLN A 61 29.66 5.72 -3.84
CA GLN A 61 29.43 5.74 -2.38
C GLN A 61 29.89 7.04 -1.70
N LEU A 62 29.75 8.18 -2.40
CA LEU A 62 30.08 9.51 -1.90
C LEU A 62 28.87 10.16 -1.22
N PRO A 63 29.08 11.10 -0.26
CA PRO A 63 27.98 11.77 0.44
C PRO A 63 27.14 12.63 -0.51
N LEU A 64 25.83 12.64 -0.27
CA LEU A 64 24.85 13.34 -1.08
C LEU A 64 24.50 14.74 -0.57
N ASP A 65 24.97 15.14 0.61
CA ASP A 65 24.57 16.38 1.28
C ASP A 65 24.69 17.61 0.38
N ASP A 66 25.88 17.82 -0.21
CA ASP A 66 26.17 18.97 -1.06
C ASP A 66 25.33 18.98 -2.35
N ILE A 67 24.89 17.83 -2.88
CA ILE A 67 24.05 17.81 -4.09
C ILE A 67 22.57 17.97 -3.75
N LEU A 68 22.14 17.47 -2.58
CA LEU A 68 20.79 17.63 -2.06
C LEU A 68 20.52 19.07 -1.60
N ASP A 69 21.51 19.78 -1.09
CA ASP A 69 21.42 21.22 -0.84
C ASP A 69 21.17 22.00 -2.14
N TRP A 70 21.84 21.61 -3.23
CA TRP A 70 21.61 22.22 -4.54
C TRP A 70 20.20 21.93 -5.07
N LEU A 71 19.71 20.70 -4.84
CA LEU A 71 18.34 20.32 -5.15
C LEU A 71 17.33 21.12 -4.33
N ALA A 72 17.61 21.36 -3.04
CA ALA A 72 16.80 22.17 -2.14
C ALA A 72 16.71 23.62 -2.63
N GLU A 73 17.83 24.23 -3.04
CA GLU A 73 17.89 25.56 -3.64
C GLU A 73 16.99 25.66 -4.88
N MET A 74 17.14 24.74 -5.85
CA MET A 74 16.30 24.72 -7.07
C MET A 74 14.82 24.53 -6.73
N SER A 75 14.51 23.66 -5.77
CA SER A 75 13.14 23.38 -5.33
C SER A 75 12.49 24.61 -4.71
N ASN A 76 13.21 25.32 -3.82
CA ASN A 76 12.70 26.53 -3.20
C ASN A 76 12.40 27.61 -4.25
N ILE A 77 13.31 27.85 -5.20
CA ILE A 77 13.10 28.82 -6.29
C ILE A 77 11.80 28.50 -7.06
N LEU A 78 11.62 27.26 -7.50
CA LEU A 78 10.43 26.89 -8.28
C LEU A 78 9.14 26.96 -7.45
N ILE A 79 9.18 26.60 -6.17
CA ILE A 79 8.00 26.65 -5.28
C ILE A 79 7.64 28.10 -4.95
N ASP A 80 8.63 28.96 -4.72
CA ASP A 80 8.43 30.40 -4.50
C ASP A 80 7.82 31.04 -5.75
N GLU A 81 8.37 30.77 -6.94
CA GLU A 81 7.80 31.21 -8.22
C GLU A 81 6.37 30.68 -8.42
N PHE A 82 6.09 29.43 -8.03
CA PHE A 82 4.73 28.88 -8.10
C PHE A 82 3.77 29.60 -7.14
N CYS A 83 4.19 29.92 -5.93
CA CYS A 83 3.37 30.66 -4.97
C CYS A 83 3.10 32.09 -5.43
N GLU A 84 4.07 32.75 -6.08
CA GLU A 84 3.95 34.11 -6.59
C GLU A 84 3.09 34.20 -7.86
N PHE A 85 3.26 33.28 -8.81
CA PHE A 85 2.68 33.38 -10.16
C PHE A 85 1.66 32.29 -10.51
N GLY A 86 1.68 31.15 -9.81
CA GLY A 86 1.04 29.89 -10.21
C GLY A 86 -0.30 29.56 -9.55
N GLN A 87 -0.82 30.40 -8.65
CA GLN A 87 -2.18 30.19 -8.14
C GLN A 87 -3.20 30.56 -9.23
N PRO A 88 -4.15 29.68 -9.59
CA PRO A 88 -5.12 29.91 -10.65
C PRO A 88 -6.07 31.05 -10.28
N LYS A 89 -5.66 32.28 -10.56
CA LYS A 89 -6.51 33.46 -10.65
C LYS A 89 -6.62 33.79 -12.14
N ASP A 90 -7.84 34.07 -12.60
CA ASP A 90 -8.36 34.27 -13.97
C ASP A 90 -7.53 35.14 -14.97
N ASN A 91 -6.22 34.92 -15.09
CA ASN A 91 -5.32 35.82 -15.80
C ASN A 91 -4.78 35.25 -17.12
N ALA A 92 -4.46 36.19 -18.01
CA ALA A 92 -4.08 36.07 -19.42
C ALA A 92 -3.26 34.82 -19.84
N PRO A 93 -3.41 34.35 -21.09
CA PRO A 93 -2.82 33.09 -21.59
C PRO A 93 -1.30 32.94 -21.38
N ARG A 94 -0.52 34.03 -21.37
CA ARG A 94 0.93 33.99 -21.13
C ARG A 94 1.31 33.58 -19.70
N LEU A 95 0.50 33.93 -18.69
CA LEU A 95 0.73 33.54 -17.30
C LEU A 95 0.40 32.05 -17.06
N ARG A 96 -0.55 31.52 -17.84
CA ARG A 96 -0.90 30.10 -17.82
C ARG A 96 0.24 29.22 -18.34
N ASP A 97 0.90 29.63 -19.41
CA ASP A 97 2.05 28.92 -19.97
C ASP A 97 3.25 28.92 -19.00
N HIS A 98 3.52 30.06 -18.35
CA HIS A 98 4.60 30.16 -17.36
C HIS A 98 4.32 29.28 -16.12
N SER A 99 3.10 29.32 -15.60
CA SER A 99 2.67 28.48 -14.47
C SER A 99 2.73 26.99 -14.80
N SER A 100 2.31 26.62 -16.02
CA SER A 100 2.40 25.25 -16.53
C SER A 100 3.85 24.77 -16.57
N TRP A 101 4.78 25.62 -17.02
CA TRP A 101 6.19 25.28 -17.07
C TRP A 101 6.83 25.13 -15.68
N ILE A 102 6.48 25.98 -14.71
CA ILE A 102 6.94 25.85 -13.31
C ILE A 102 6.48 24.49 -12.75
N VAL A 103 5.22 24.13 -12.97
CA VAL A 103 4.67 22.83 -12.54
C VAL A 103 5.41 21.66 -13.21
N LEU A 104 5.68 21.73 -14.52
CA LEU A 104 6.46 20.72 -15.23
C LEU A 104 7.88 20.61 -14.67
N SER A 105 8.50 21.71 -14.28
CA SER A 105 9.84 21.73 -13.70
C SER A 105 9.89 21.11 -12.31
N ILE A 106 8.87 21.38 -11.48
CA ILE A 106 8.68 20.70 -10.18
C ILE A 106 8.49 19.21 -10.39
N GLN A 107 7.66 18.80 -11.35
CA GLN A 107 7.47 17.38 -11.70
C GLN A 107 8.76 16.73 -12.19
N MET A 108 9.58 17.46 -12.96
CA MET A 108 10.89 16.97 -13.39
C MET A 108 11.87 16.83 -12.22
N LEU A 109 11.84 17.73 -11.22
CA LEU A 109 12.61 17.56 -9.99
C LEU A 109 12.19 16.28 -9.26
N LEU A 110 10.89 16.08 -9.02
CA LEU A 110 10.37 14.87 -8.38
C LEU A 110 10.78 13.59 -9.14
N ARG A 111 10.66 13.62 -10.48
CA ARG A 111 11.10 12.51 -11.34
C ARG A 111 12.61 12.28 -11.27
N SER A 112 13.40 13.34 -11.11
CA SER A 112 14.86 13.23 -10.97
C SER A 112 15.22 12.55 -9.66
N VAL A 113 14.60 12.94 -8.55
CA VAL A 113 14.78 12.27 -7.24
C VAL A 113 14.36 10.80 -7.32
N ARG A 114 13.23 10.52 -7.97
CA ARG A 114 12.79 9.14 -8.22
C ARG A 114 13.84 8.35 -9.00
N HIS A 115 14.38 8.90 -10.07
CA HIS A 115 15.36 8.21 -10.91
C HIS A 115 16.69 7.96 -10.17
N ILE A 116 17.07 8.87 -9.27
CA ILE A 116 18.20 8.68 -8.34
C ILE A 116 17.95 7.46 -7.45
N ILE A 117 16.74 7.30 -6.90
CA ILE A 117 16.38 6.15 -6.04
C ILE A 117 16.35 4.83 -6.85
N GLU A 118 15.81 4.86 -8.06
CA GLU A 118 15.67 3.66 -8.91
C GLU A 118 17.00 3.16 -9.48
N THR A 119 18.01 4.02 -9.55
CA THR A 119 19.30 3.75 -10.21
C THR A 119 20.48 3.94 -9.24
N PRO A 120 20.63 3.08 -8.21
CA PRO A 120 21.71 3.23 -7.22
C PRO A 120 23.10 2.94 -7.78
N PHE A 121 23.20 2.11 -8.83
CA PHE A 121 24.45 1.74 -9.49
C PHE A 121 24.37 1.96 -10.99
N MET A 122 25.50 2.33 -11.60
CA MET A 122 25.62 2.44 -13.06
C MET A 122 25.89 1.09 -13.73
N GLU A 123 26.36 0.08 -12.97
CA GLU A 123 26.69 -1.24 -13.51
C GLU A 123 25.53 -2.24 -13.33
N PRO A 124 25.14 -2.99 -14.37
CA PRO A 124 24.03 -3.93 -14.32
C PRO A 124 24.33 -5.24 -13.55
N GLY A 125 25.54 -5.42 -13.02
CA GLY A 125 26.00 -6.65 -12.36
C GLY A 125 26.03 -6.62 -10.83
N GLN A 126 25.77 -5.48 -10.19
CA GLN A 126 25.84 -5.33 -8.74
C GLN A 126 24.49 -5.69 -8.10
N THR A 127 24.41 -6.84 -7.43
CA THR A 127 23.15 -7.48 -7.01
C THR A 127 22.64 -7.08 -5.64
N VAL A 128 23.49 -6.54 -4.75
CA VAL A 128 23.08 -6.13 -3.41
C VAL A 128 22.59 -4.69 -3.45
N ALA A 129 21.28 -4.49 -3.44
CA ALA A 129 20.68 -3.17 -3.39
C ALA A 129 20.99 -2.49 -2.04
N PRO A 130 21.62 -1.30 -2.01
CA PRO A 130 21.87 -0.58 -0.77
C PRO A 130 20.57 0.01 -0.26
N TYR A 131 20.46 0.18 1.06
CA TYR A 131 19.33 0.88 1.66
C TYR A 131 19.29 2.34 1.14
N PRO A 132 18.12 2.82 0.64
CA PRO A 132 18.02 4.15 0.05
C PRO A 132 18.28 5.25 1.09
N ASP A 133 19.01 6.29 0.69
CA ASP A 133 19.38 7.39 1.60
C ASP A 133 18.11 8.14 2.09
N PRO A 134 17.83 8.19 3.42
CA PRO A 134 16.70 8.92 3.98
C PRO A 134 16.69 10.41 3.62
N ALA A 135 17.85 11.01 3.33
CA ALA A 135 17.96 12.42 2.95
C ALA A 135 17.19 12.74 1.65
N LEU A 136 16.98 11.75 0.78
CA LEU A 136 16.16 11.89 -0.45
C LEU A 136 14.69 12.19 -0.16
N LEU A 137 14.21 11.94 1.07
CA LEU A 137 12.85 12.23 1.51
C LEU A 137 12.73 13.46 2.42
N LYS A 138 13.85 14.10 2.82
CA LYS A 138 13.89 15.14 3.87
C LYS A 138 13.92 16.59 3.35
N GLY A 139 13.87 16.81 2.04
CA GLY A 139 14.06 18.13 1.45
C GLY A 139 12.79 18.95 1.18
N PRO A 140 12.94 20.23 0.75
CA PRO A 140 11.82 21.08 0.33
C PRO A 140 10.98 20.49 -0.80
N TRP A 141 11.59 19.66 -1.67
CA TRP A 141 10.87 18.94 -2.72
C TRP A 141 9.88 17.91 -2.19
N VAL A 142 9.98 17.50 -0.91
CA VAL A 142 8.96 16.72 -0.21
C VAL A 142 8.15 17.64 0.71
N THR A 143 8.78 18.27 1.70
CA THR A 143 8.05 18.98 2.77
C THR A 143 7.21 20.15 2.27
N ARG A 144 7.73 20.97 1.35
CA ARG A 144 7.00 22.11 0.78
C ARG A 144 6.05 21.70 -0.34
N VAL A 145 6.47 20.76 -1.19
CA VAL A 145 5.62 20.27 -2.29
C VAL A 145 4.41 19.52 -1.77
N PHE A 146 4.54 18.74 -0.68
CA PHE A 146 3.48 17.93 -0.09
C PHE A 146 2.62 18.74 0.90
N SER A 147 3.03 19.97 1.20
CA SER A 147 2.32 20.89 2.10
C SER A 147 0.94 21.28 1.56
N ASN A 148 -0.01 21.42 2.47
CA ASN A 148 -1.36 21.93 2.20
C ASN A 148 -1.40 23.41 1.80
N THR A 149 -0.32 24.15 2.05
CA THR A 149 -0.24 25.57 1.69
C THR A 149 -0.17 25.78 0.19
N THR A 150 0.24 24.75 -0.57
CA THR A 150 0.32 24.80 -2.02
C THR A 150 -0.83 24.01 -2.65
N THR A 151 -1.30 24.46 -3.81
CA THR A 151 -2.24 23.70 -4.63
C THR A 151 -1.56 22.59 -5.44
N LEU A 152 -0.24 22.39 -5.28
CA LEU A 152 0.57 21.43 -6.04
C LEU A 152 0.12 19.97 -5.83
N PRO A 153 -0.09 19.46 -4.59
CA PRO A 153 -0.57 18.10 -4.40
C PRO A 153 -1.95 17.87 -5.02
N SER A 154 -2.76 18.94 -5.05
CA SER A 154 -4.11 18.91 -5.60
C SER A 154 -4.16 18.74 -7.12
N MET A 155 -3.05 18.99 -7.83
CA MET A 155 -2.96 18.81 -9.27
C MET A 155 -2.76 17.33 -9.62
N ALA A 156 -3.56 16.81 -10.57
CA ALA A 156 -3.58 15.39 -10.85
C ALA A 156 -2.22 14.82 -11.31
N THR A 157 -1.49 15.56 -12.14
CA THR A 157 -0.17 15.17 -12.68
C THR A 157 0.91 15.20 -11.61
N THR A 158 0.95 16.25 -10.79
CA THR A 158 1.92 16.37 -9.68
C THR A 158 1.65 15.32 -8.61
N GLY A 159 0.39 15.05 -8.27
CA GLY A 159 0.02 13.97 -7.35
C GLY A 159 0.52 12.60 -7.84
N MET A 160 0.43 12.30 -9.14
CA MET A 160 0.98 11.04 -9.67
C MET A 160 2.50 10.95 -9.51
N GLU A 161 3.24 12.04 -9.74
CA GLU A 161 4.69 12.04 -9.54
C GLU A 161 5.06 11.94 -8.05
N ILE A 162 4.29 12.55 -7.14
CA ILE A 162 4.41 12.36 -5.68
C ILE A 162 4.26 10.88 -5.32
N ARG A 163 3.19 10.21 -5.78
CA ARG A 163 2.98 8.78 -5.53
C ARG A 163 4.13 7.93 -6.06
N ARG A 164 4.57 8.19 -7.30
CA ARG A 164 5.65 7.43 -7.94
C ARG A 164 6.98 7.59 -7.21
N LEU A 165 7.29 8.78 -6.69
CA LEU A 165 8.47 9.01 -5.88
C LEU A 165 8.44 8.20 -4.58
N VAL A 166 7.33 8.27 -3.83
CA VAL A 166 7.17 7.53 -2.58
C VAL A 166 7.19 6.02 -2.82
N GLN A 167 6.49 5.54 -3.86
CA GLN A 167 6.49 4.13 -4.23
C GLN A 167 7.89 3.63 -4.59
N ALA A 168 8.67 4.38 -5.39
CA ALA A 168 10.03 3.99 -5.75
C ALA A 168 10.93 3.86 -4.51
N PHE A 169 10.75 4.71 -3.51
CA PHE A 169 11.45 4.60 -2.23
C PHE A 169 11.03 3.35 -1.46
N LEU A 170 9.72 3.07 -1.36
CA LEU A 170 9.19 1.88 -0.69
C LEU A 170 9.65 0.59 -1.38
N ASP A 171 9.66 0.56 -2.71
CA ASP A 171 10.14 -0.57 -3.50
C ASP A 171 11.64 -0.80 -3.32
N ALA A 172 12.45 0.27 -3.26
CA ALA A 172 13.87 0.19 -2.95
C ALA A 172 14.11 -0.35 -1.53
N ARG A 173 13.34 0.13 -0.54
CA ARG A 173 13.37 -0.38 0.83
C ARG A 173 12.98 -1.86 0.91
N ALA A 174 11.93 -2.27 0.22
CA ALA A 174 11.41 -3.65 0.25
C ALA A 174 12.41 -4.69 -0.32
N LYS A 175 13.43 -4.25 -1.07
CA LYS A 175 14.54 -5.12 -1.52
C LYS A 175 15.58 -5.39 -0.44
N VAL A 176 15.63 -4.55 0.60
CA VAL A 176 16.67 -4.56 1.65
C VAL A 176 16.12 -5.02 2.99
N VAL A 177 14.88 -4.62 3.31
CA VAL A 177 14.23 -5.00 4.57
C VAL A 177 13.60 -6.39 4.42
N PRO A 178 13.94 -7.37 5.27
CA PRO A 178 13.32 -8.69 5.24
C PRO A 178 11.82 -8.57 5.48
N ARG A 179 11.03 -9.37 4.75
CA ARG A 179 9.59 -9.42 4.97
C ARG A 179 9.30 -10.11 6.30
N PRO A 180 8.32 -9.63 7.09
CA PRO A 180 7.89 -10.32 8.30
C PRO A 180 7.56 -11.78 7.99
N ALA A 181 8.02 -12.69 8.85
CA ALA A 181 7.77 -14.11 8.69
C ALA A 181 6.25 -14.37 8.69
N ARG A 182 5.81 -15.29 7.81
CA ARG A 182 4.44 -15.77 7.87
C ARG A 182 4.25 -16.52 9.19
N PRO A 183 3.10 -16.36 9.88
CA PRO A 183 2.74 -17.22 11.00
C PRO A 183 2.92 -18.68 10.56
N ARG A 184 3.84 -19.40 11.22
CA ARG A 184 4.01 -20.82 10.91
C ARG A 184 2.78 -21.55 11.43
N PRO A 185 2.22 -22.50 10.66
CA PRO A 185 1.27 -23.43 11.24
C PRO A 185 1.98 -24.18 12.39
N PRO A 186 1.47 -24.20 13.65
CA PRO A 186 1.80 -25.24 14.60
C PRO A 186 1.72 -26.58 13.88
N VAL A 187 2.86 -27.27 13.88
CA VAL A 187 2.94 -28.66 13.45
C VAL A 187 1.97 -29.41 14.35
N VAL A 188 1.02 -30.11 13.76
CA VAL A 188 0.27 -31.12 14.49
C VAL A 188 1.29 -32.22 14.73
N GLU A 189 1.96 -32.17 15.89
CA GLU A 189 2.78 -33.27 16.37
C GLU A 189 1.84 -34.47 16.53
N GLU A 190 1.94 -35.40 15.58
CA GLU A 190 1.62 -36.79 15.89
C GLU A 190 2.50 -37.15 17.08
N THR A 191 1.84 -37.40 18.21
CA THR A 191 2.38 -37.89 19.47
C THR A 191 3.54 -38.86 19.27
N GLU A 192 4.77 -38.35 19.32
CA GLU A 192 5.93 -39.11 19.75
C GLU A 192 6.46 -38.45 21.01
N GLU A 193 5.85 -38.85 22.13
CA GLU A 193 6.32 -38.62 23.49
C GLU A 193 7.82 -38.97 23.55
N SER A 194 8.71 -37.97 23.48
CA SER A 194 10.10 -37.93 24.03
C SER A 194 11.00 -36.88 23.34
N GLN A 195 10.53 -35.68 22.97
CA GLN A 195 11.44 -34.59 22.53
C GLN A 195 10.85 -33.15 22.58
N GLU A 196 9.75 -32.95 23.30
CA GLU A 196 8.85 -31.78 23.17
C GLU A 196 9.18 -30.56 24.05
N ASP A 197 10.44 -30.10 24.15
CA ASP A 197 10.70 -28.82 24.87
C ASP A 197 11.72 -27.89 24.17
N TYR A 198 12.13 -28.20 22.94
CA TYR A 198 13.01 -27.33 22.14
C TYR A 198 12.32 -26.72 20.92
N GLY A 199 11.05 -27.05 20.65
CA GLY A 199 10.30 -26.54 19.50
C GLY A 199 9.64 -25.16 19.70
N HIS A 200 9.63 -24.64 20.94
CA HIS A 200 8.92 -23.39 21.29
C HIS A 200 9.82 -22.14 21.32
N PHE A 201 11.04 -22.23 20.81
CA PHE A 201 11.84 -21.05 20.53
C PHE A 201 11.45 -20.52 19.14
N ASP A 202 10.49 -19.59 19.11
CA ASP A 202 10.23 -18.71 17.96
C ASP A 202 11.37 -17.67 17.84
N LEU A 203 12.61 -18.16 17.86
CA LEU A 203 13.80 -17.38 17.58
C LEU A 203 13.88 -17.24 16.07
N ASP A 204 13.60 -16.03 15.58
CA ASP A 204 13.91 -15.70 14.20
C ASP A 204 15.43 -15.77 14.01
N LEU A 205 15.90 -16.88 13.45
CA LEU A 205 17.32 -17.10 13.15
C LEU A 205 17.87 -16.09 12.12
N ASN A 206 17.00 -15.32 11.46
CA ASN A 206 17.37 -14.20 10.60
C ASN A 206 17.26 -12.85 11.31
N ASP A 207 16.92 -12.81 12.61
CA ASP A 207 16.89 -11.57 13.37
C ASP A 207 18.31 -10.98 13.38
N PRO A 208 18.50 -9.78 12.81
CA PRO A 208 19.80 -9.13 12.77
C PRO A 208 20.38 -8.88 14.18
N GLU A 209 19.56 -8.80 15.23
CA GLU A 209 20.02 -8.66 16.62
C GLU A 209 20.57 -9.98 17.18
N LEU A 210 19.91 -11.10 16.88
CA LEU A 210 20.39 -12.44 17.18
C LEU A 210 21.67 -12.78 16.40
N LEU A 211 21.72 -12.45 15.10
CA LEU A 211 22.90 -12.64 14.25
C LEU A 211 24.10 -11.78 14.69
N ALA A 212 23.84 -10.54 15.14
CA ALA A 212 24.87 -9.69 15.73
C ALA A 212 25.38 -10.27 17.07
N ALA A 213 24.50 -10.81 17.90
CA ALA A 213 24.88 -11.49 19.15
C ALA A 213 25.68 -12.79 18.92
N LEU A 214 25.45 -13.48 17.79
CA LEU A 214 26.15 -14.69 17.37
C LEU A 214 27.54 -14.43 16.72
N GLY A 215 27.99 -13.17 16.65
CA GLY A 215 29.35 -12.82 16.21
C GLY A 215 29.53 -12.67 14.69
N GLY A 216 28.46 -12.45 13.92
CA GLY A 216 28.53 -12.06 12.51
C GLY A 216 29.08 -10.64 12.32
N ASN A 217 30.40 -10.48 12.23
CA ASN A 217 31.05 -9.17 12.34
C ASN A 217 30.96 -8.26 11.11
N GLU A 218 30.60 -8.74 9.91
CA GLU A 218 30.45 -7.88 8.71
C GLU A 218 28.99 -7.42 8.50
N ASP A 219 28.01 -8.32 8.67
CA ASP A 219 26.57 -8.02 8.49
C ASP A 219 25.95 -7.23 9.63
N SER A 220 26.52 -7.29 10.85
CA SER A 220 25.99 -6.55 12.01
C SER A 220 26.19 -5.03 11.88
N SER A 221 27.28 -4.58 11.25
CA SER A 221 27.56 -3.14 11.05
C SER A 221 26.64 -2.49 10.01
N SER A 222 26.32 -3.22 8.93
CA SER A 222 25.41 -2.77 7.88
C SER A 222 23.95 -2.85 8.35
N ALA A 223 23.58 -3.87 9.11
CA ALA A 223 22.25 -4.02 9.70
C ALA A 223 21.95 -2.93 10.74
N THR A 224 22.91 -2.58 11.60
CA THR A 224 22.75 -1.48 12.57
C THR A 224 22.64 -0.11 11.88
N ALA A 225 23.46 0.15 10.85
CA ALA A 225 23.33 1.36 10.04
C ALA A 225 21.98 1.42 9.30
N ASN A 226 21.47 0.29 8.80
CA ASN A 226 20.15 0.21 8.17
C ASN A 226 19.02 0.45 9.18
N LYS A 227 19.12 -0.06 10.41
CA LYS A 227 18.15 0.21 11.49
C LYS A 227 18.06 1.72 11.82
N GLU A 228 19.20 2.42 11.88
CA GLU A 228 19.18 3.88 12.14
C GLU A 228 18.56 4.65 10.96
N LYS A 229 18.92 4.29 9.71
CA LYS A 229 18.29 4.86 8.52
C LYS A 229 16.78 4.60 8.47
N GLU A 230 16.35 3.40 8.83
CA GLU A 230 14.94 2.99 8.92
C GLU A 230 14.18 3.84 9.93
N LYS A 231 14.78 4.11 11.11
CA LYS A 231 14.18 4.99 12.12
C LYS A 231 13.99 6.43 11.61
N ILE A 232 14.98 6.98 10.91
CA ILE A 232 14.88 8.31 10.28
C ILE A 232 13.77 8.33 9.23
N VAL A 233 13.70 7.31 8.37
CA VAL A 233 12.63 7.17 7.37
C VAL A 233 11.27 7.10 8.06
N CYS A 234 11.13 6.32 9.12
CA CYS A 234 9.89 6.20 9.86
C CYS A 234 9.42 7.56 10.41
N GLU A 235 10.33 8.39 10.92
CA GLU A 235 9.99 9.74 11.42
C GLU A 235 9.50 10.66 10.30
N ILE A 236 10.19 10.66 9.15
CA ILE A 236 9.82 11.45 7.97
C ILE A 236 8.47 10.98 7.41
N VAL A 237 8.28 9.66 7.27
CA VAL A 237 7.04 9.08 6.74
C VAL A 237 5.87 9.40 7.65
N ASN A 238 6.02 9.23 8.96
CA ASN A 238 4.96 9.48 9.93
C ASN A 238 4.53 10.96 10.00
N THR A 239 5.49 11.89 9.84
CA THR A 239 5.25 13.33 10.01
C THR A 239 4.75 13.99 8.73
N ASP A 240 5.43 13.74 7.61
CA ASP A 240 5.23 14.53 6.38
C ASP A 240 4.52 13.74 5.27
N ILE A 241 4.91 12.48 5.04
CA ILE A 241 4.48 11.73 3.85
C ILE A 241 3.13 11.06 4.06
N LEU A 242 2.95 10.30 5.14
CA LEU A 242 1.74 9.52 5.40
C LEU A 242 0.47 10.40 5.47
N PRO A 243 0.46 11.55 6.20
CA PRO A 243 -0.70 12.44 6.16
C PRO A 243 -0.95 13.04 4.77
N ALA A 244 0.10 13.37 4.01
CA ALA A 244 -0.05 13.93 2.68
C ALA A 244 -0.61 12.92 1.68
N VAL A 245 -0.08 11.69 1.65
CA VAL A 245 -0.56 10.60 0.79
C VAL A 245 -2.01 10.26 1.14
N TYR A 246 -2.35 10.11 2.43
CA TYR A 246 -3.73 9.83 2.85
C TYR A 246 -4.72 10.90 2.38
N ARG A 247 -4.36 12.19 2.48
CA ARG A 247 -5.21 13.27 1.94
C ARG A 247 -5.41 13.16 0.43
N LEU A 248 -4.36 12.81 -0.32
CA LEU A 248 -4.44 12.62 -1.77
C LEU A 248 -5.34 11.45 -2.13
N VAL A 249 -5.23 10.34 -1.40
CA VAL A 249 -6.10 9.17 -1.50
C VAL A 249 -7.56 9.59 -1.28
N CYS A 250 -7.88 10.24 -0.15
CA CYS A 250 -9.25 10.70 0.12
C CYS A 250 -9.77 11.68 -0.93
N LYS A 251 -8.97 12.66 -1.34
CA LYS A 251 -9.38 13.66 -2.33
C LYS A 251 -9.76 13.00 -3.65
N ARG A 252 -8.97 12.03 -4.13
CA ARG A 252 -9.28 11.30 -5.36
C ARG A 252 -10.60 10.56 -5.25
N PHE A 253 -10.86 9.88 -4.14
CA PHE A 253 -12.09 9.14 -3.94
C PHE A 253 -13.33 10.02 -3.71
N ILE A 254 -13.15 11.25 -3.25
CA ILE A 254 -14.24 12.23 -3.10
C ILE A 254 -14.56 12.90 -4.45
N ASP A 255 -13.54 13.21 -5.26
CA ASP A 255 -13.69 13.97 -6.51
C ASP A 255 -14.08 13.09 -7.71
N LEU A 256 -14.03 11.75 -7.60
CA LEU A 256 -14.44 10.82 -8.66
C LEU A 256 -15.97 10.65 -8.66
N PRO A 257 -16.72 11.19 -9.66
CA PRO A 257 -18.15 10.94 -9.75
C PRO A 257 -18.42 9.44 -9.92
N SER A 258 -19.35 8.90 -9.13
CA SER A 258 -19.69 7.47 -9.02
C SER A 258 -20.12 6.78 -10.34
N HIS A 259 -20.18 7.51 -11.45
CA HIS A 259 -20.66 7.04 -12.76
C HIS A 259 -19.57 6.68 -13.77
N GLU A 260 -18.30 7.08 -13.58
CA GLU A 260 -17.19 6.74 -14.49
C GLU A 260 -16.43 5.48 -13.99
N LEU A 261 -17.16 4.37 -13.91
CA LEU A 261 -16.67 3.06 -13.47
C LEU A 261 -15.97 2.33 -14.63
N GLU A 262 -14.84 2.85 -15.08
CA GLU A 262 -13.94 2.11 -15.98
C GLU A 262 -12.89 1.32 -15.19
N ARG A 263 -12.55 0.11 -15.67
CA ARG A 263 -11.50 -0.78 -15.08
C ARG A 263 -10.15 -0.06 -14.86
N GLN A 264 -9.85 0.97 -15.64
CA GLN A 264 -8.63 1.77 -15.50
C GLN A 264 -8.62 2.63 -14.23
N SER A 265 -9.79 3.04 -13.74
CA SER A 265 -9.95 3.81 -12.50
C SER A 265 -9.56 2.97 -11.27
N TYR A 266 -9.92 1.67 -11.25
CA TYR A 266 -9.56 0.79 -10.15
C TYR A 266 -8.08 0.50 -10.05
N HIS A 267 -7.40 0.23 -11.16
CA HIS A 267 -5.97 -0.06 -11.12
C HIS A 267 -5.13 1.13 -10.65
N GLU A 268 -5.47 2.36 -11.05
CA GLU A 268 -4.78 3.54 -10.52
C GLU A 268 -5.14 3.80 -9.05
N ALA A 269 -6.39 3.58 -8.64
CA ALA A 269 -6.80 3.66 -7.24
C ALA A 269 -6.03 2.66 -6.36
N ASP A 270 -5.89 1.42 -6.82
CA ASP A 270 -5.15 0.37 -6.10
C ASP A 270 -3.69 0.79 -5.87
N LYS A 271 -3.02 1.37 -6.88
CA LYS A 271 -1.66 1.90 -6.71
C LYS A 271 -1.55 3.00 -5.65
N TRP A 272 -2.58 3.82 -5.49
CA TRP A 272 -2.63 4.85 -4.44
C TRP A 272 -2.78 4.21 -3.07
N ILE A 273 -3.62 3.18 -2.97
CA ILE A 273 -3.82 2.41 -1.74
C ILE A 273 -2.52 1.69 -1.38
N ASP A 274 -1.85 1.03 -2.32
CA ASP A 274 -0.56 0.35 -2.09
C ASP A 274 0.51 1.28 -1.53
N CYS A 275 0.62 2.48 -2.12
CA CYS A 275 1.54 3.50 -1.64
C CYS A 275 1.21 3.94 -0.21
N TRP A 276 -0.09 4.07 0.11
CA TRP A 276 -0.54 4.44 1.45
C TRP A 276 -0.29 3.32 2.46
N VAL A 277 -0.64 2.07 2.16
CA VAL A 277 -0.41 0.91 3.05
C VAL A 277 1.08 0.65 3.21
N GLY A 278 1.89 0.85 2.16
CA GLY A 278 3.35 0.77 2.26
C GLY A 278 3.93 1.81 3.22
N CYS A 279 3.41 3.05 3.21
CA CYS A 279 3.79 4.05 4.21
C CYS A 279 3.34 3.65 5.63
N ALA A 280 2.13 3.12 5.78
CA ALA A 280 1.64 2.65 7.08
C ALA A 280 2.47 1.47 7.62
N SER A 281 2.83 0.52 6.76
CA SER A 281 3.67 -0.63 7.09
C SER A 281 5.03 -0.21 7.65
N VAL A 282 5.68 0.81 7.07
CA VAL A 282 6.93 1.38 7.63
C VAL A 282 6.73 1.86 9.07
N VAL A 283 5.63 2.57 9.34
CA VAL A 283 5.35 3.12 10.67
C VAL A 283 5.01 2.02 11.68
N VAL A 284 4.30 0.98 11.24
CA VAL A 284 3.90 -0.16 12.10
C VAL A 284 5.10 -1.06 12.40
N GLN A 285 5.91 -1.41 11.41
CA GLN A 285 7.10 -2.26 11.59
C GLN A 285 8.14 -1.63 12.54
N ASN A 286 8.18 -0.30 12.62
CA ASN A 286 9.03 0.44 13.56
C ASN A 286 8.37 0.68 14.94
N GLY A 287 7.19 0.11 15.21
CA GLY A 287 6.51 0.20 16.50
C GLY A 287 5.98 1.60 16.86
N ARG A 288 5.88 2.52 15.88
CA ARG A 288 5.39 3.89 16.16
C ARG A 288 3.85 3.95 16.23
N ARG A 289 3.15 3.05 15.54
CA ARG A 289 1.69 2.93 15.52
C ARG A 289 1.28 1.48 15.27
N ASP A 290 0.05 1.14 15.61
CA ASP A 290 -0.54 -0.17 15.32
C ASP A 290 -1.49 -0.10 14.12
N TRP A 291 -1.75 -1.25 13.50
CA TRP A 291 -2.75 -1.36 12.42
C TRP A 291 -4.16 -0.90 12.85
N SER A 292 -4.51 -1.01 14.12
CA SER A 292 -5.77 -0.50 14.69
C SER A 292 -6.03 0.98 14.38
N PHE A 293 -4.97 1.79 14.28
CA PHE A 293 -5.06 3.19 13.91
C PHE A 293 -5.61 3.40 12.49
N PHE A 294 -5.33 2.47 11.57
CA PHE A 294 -5.76 2.54 10.18
C PHE A 294 -7.05 1.74 9.92
N LEU A 295 -7.39 0.79 10.80
CA LEU A 295 -8.52 -0.11 10.60
C LEU A 295 -9.86 0.41 11.15
N SER A 296 -9.89 1.15 12.26
CA SER A 296 -11.18 1.44 12.93
C SER A 296 -11.29 2.79 13.63
N LEU A 297 -10.24 3.27 14.32
CA LEU A 297 -10.39 4.41 15.25
C LEU A 297 -9.53 5.63 14.92
N GLY A 298 -8.65 5.57 13.92
CA GLY A 298 -7.73 6.67 13.64
C GLY A 298 -8.24 7.68 12.60
N PRO A 299 -7.70 8.91 12.63
CA PRO A 299 -8.00 9.96 11.65
C PRO A 299 -7.63 9.57 10.21
N GLN A 300 -6.83 8.53 10.03
CA GLN A 300 -6.42 7.99 8.72
C GLN A 300 -7.08 6.63 8.42
N SER A 301 -8.23 6.30 9.03
CA SER A 301 -8.97 5.08 8.74
C SER A 301 -9.71 5.16 7.40
N TRP A 302 -9.68 4.07 6.63
CA TRP A 302 -10.46 3.94 5.39
C TRP A 302 -11.97 3.94 5.62
N GLU A 303 -12.44 3.67 6.84
CA GLU A 303 -13.86 3.77 7.20
C GLU A 303 -14.41 5.21 7.03
N ARG A 304 -13.53 6.24 7.01
CA ARG A 304 -13.92 7.64 6.80
C ARG A 304 -14.34 7.96 5.37
N ILE A 305 -14.10 7.07 4.41
CA ILE A 305 -14.51 7.26 3.01
C ILE A 305 -16.03 7.25 2.95
N ILE A 306 -16.66 8.28 2.38
CA ILE A 306 -18.12 8.47 2.40
C ILE A 306 -18.83 7.48 1.47
N ASP A 307 -18.31 7.30 0.24
CA ASP A 307 -18.92 6.40 -0.74
C ASP A 307 -18.72 4.93 -0.31
N PRO A 308 -19.80 4.15 -0.12
CA PRO A 308 -19.69 2.76 0.32
C PRO A 308 -19.02 1.84 -0.70
N ILE A 309 -19.04 2.11 -2.02
CA ILE A 309 -18.28 1.29 -3.00
C ILE A 309 -16.79 1.48 -2.76
N TRP A 310 -16.35 2.74 -2.73
CA TRP A 310 -14.94 3.06 -2.54
C TRP A 310 -14.46 2.63 -1.17
N ARG A 311 -15.30 2.74 -0.13
CA ARG A 311 -15.00 2.20 1.19
C ARG A 311 -14.71 0.70 1.10
N ARG A 312 -15.58 -0.10 0.46
CA ARG A 312 -15.36 -1.55 0.29
C ARG A 312 -14.14 -1.89 -0.56
N ARG A 313 -13.95 -1.20 -1.70
CA ARG A 313 -12.79 -1.40 -2.58
C ARG A 313 -11.49 -1.10 -1.85
N VAL A 314 -11.44 0.03 -1.16
CA VAL A 314 -10.26 0.46 -0.40
C VAL A 314 -10.02 -0.50 0.75
N GLY A 315 -11.06 -0.91 1.49
CA GLY A 315 -10.95 -1.92 2.55
C GLY A 315 -10.39 -3.24 2.04
N LEU A 316 -10.90 -3.77 0.94
CA LEU A 316 -10.40 -5.00 0.31
C LEU A 316 -8.93 -4.89 -0.07
N ARG A 317 -8.55 -3.84 -0.83
CA ARG A 317 -7.15 -3.65 -1.25
C ARG A 317 -6.24 -3.40 -0.06
N PHE A 318 -6.71 -2.65 0.94
CA PHE A 318 -5.97 -2.38 2.16
C PHE A 318 -5.66 -3.68 2.91
N MET A 319 -6.68 -4.51 3.19
CA MET A 319 -6.50 -5.78 3.89
C MET A 319 -5.63 -6.75 3.10
N TYR A 320 -5.78 -6.80 1.77
CA TYR A 320 -4.88 -7.57 0.91
C TYR A 320 -3.43 -7.15 1.07
N MET A 321 -3.15 -5.84 1.04
CA MET A 321 -1.79 -5.31 1.20
C MET A 321 -1.24 -5.54 2.60
N VAL A 322 -2.08 -5.49 3.65
CA VAL A 322 -1.65 -5.84 5.02
C VAL A 322 -1.21 -7.30 5.06
N LEU A 323 -1.97 -8.24 4.51
CA LEU A 323 -1.58 -9.66 4.45
C LEU A 323 -0.28 -9.89 3.67
N GLN A 324 0.00 -9.08 2.64
CA GLN A 324 1.25 -9.18 1.88
C GLN A 324 2.47 -8.61 2.61
N LEU A 325 2.30 -7.50 3.32
CA LEU A 325 3.39 -6.75 3.96
C LEU A 325 3.65 -7.19 5.39
N ASP A 326 2.61 -7.66 6.08
CA ASP A 326 2.64 -8.10 7.48
C ASP A 326 1.59 -9.21 7.72
N PRO A 327 1.91 -10.46 7.34
CA PRO A 327 1.03 -11.61 7.60
C PRO A 327 0.80 -11.86 9.10
N SER A 328 1.72 -11.39 9.97
CA SER A 328 1.62 -11.54 11.42
C SER A 328 0.48 -10.73 12.05
N ALA A 329 -0.04 -9.74 11.33
CA ALA A 329 -1.19 -8.96 11.76
C ALA A 329 -2.51 -9.76 11.73
N TYR A 330 -2.57 -10.89 11.00
CA TYR A 330 -3.81 -11.65 10.82
C TYR A 330 -4.46 -12.09 12.14
N PRO A 331 -3.77 -12.79 13.07
CA PRO A 331 -4.37 -13.28 14.31
C PRO A 331 -4.89 -12.15 15.24
N ALA A 332 -4.28 -10.96 15.17
CA ALA A 332 -4.67 -9.82 15.99
C ALA A 332 -5.96 -9.13 15.48
N TYR A 333 -6.25 -9.25 14.19
CA TYR A 333 -7.37 -8.56 13.53
C TYR A 333 -8.28 -9.50 12.73
N THR A 334 -8.33 -10.78 13.10
CA THR A 334 -9.09 -11.84 12.43
C THR A 334 -10.52 -11.43 12.11
N ASP A 335 -11.22 -10.84 13.08
CA ASP A 335 -12.61 -10.39 12.91
C ASP A 335 -12.77 -9.44 11.70
N ARG A 336 -11.84 -8.51 11.50
CA ARG A 336 -11.89 -7.54 10.40
C ARG A 336 -11.52 -8.17 9.05
N PHE A 337 -10.60 -9.14 9.04
CA PHE A 337 -10.33 -9.91 7.83
C PHE A 337 -11.55 -10.76 7.44
N THR A 338 -12.25 -11.33 8.42
CA THR A 338 -13.50 -12.08 8.20
C THR A 338 -14.62 -11.19 7.67
N ASP A 339 -14.79 -9.97 8.18
CA ASP A 339 -15.76 -9.00 7.64
C ASP A 339 -15.53 -8.72 6.15
N VAL A 340 -14.27 -8.43 5.78
CA VAL A 340 -13.89 -8.15 4.39
C VAL A 340 -13.99 -9.41 3.52
N LEU A 341 -13.71 -10.59 4.07
CA LEU A 341 -13.92 -11.87 3.38
C LEU A 341 -15.40 -12.04 2.98
N PHE A 342 -16.32 -11.87 3.92
CA PHE A 342 -17.76 -11.96 3.65
C PHE A 342 -18.21 -10.96 2.57
N GLU A 343 -17.72 -9.71 2.62
CA GLU A 343 -18.00 -8.71 1.59
C GLU A 343 -17.39 -9.08 0.21
N SER A 344 -16.21 -9.71 0.20
CA SER A 344 -15.51 -10.12 -1.03
C SER A 344 -16.16 -11.31 -1.76
N LEU A 345 -17.05 -12.06 -1.10
CA LEU A 345 -17.77 -13.18 -1.70
C LEU A 345 -19.00 -12.74 -2.51
N VAL A 346 -19.49 -11.52 -2.27
CA VAL A 346 -20.73 -11.01 -2.86
C VAL A 346 -20.60 -9.87 -3.91
N PRO A 347 -19.44 -9.58 -4.53
CA PRO A 347 -19.39 -8.55 -5.57
C PRO A 347 -20.13 -9.00 -6.84
N SER A 348 -20.67 -8.03 -7.57
CA SER A 348 -21.28 -8.28 -8.88
C SER A 348 -20.25 -8.63 -9.96
N ARG A 349 -19.01 -8.14 -9.81
CA ARG A 349 -17.89 -8.41 -10.72
C ARG A 349 -16.63 -8.68 -9.91
N VAL A 350 -15.95 -9.80 -10.20
CA VAL A 350 -14.69 -10.19 -9.55
C VAL A 350 -13.53 -9.41 -10.17
N THR A 351 -12.65 -8.89 -9.32
CA THR A 351 -11.50 -8.07 -9.68
C THR A 351 -10.24 -8.42 -8.88
N LEU A 352 -10.27 -8.31 -7.55
CA LEU A 352 -9.15 -8.59 -6.63
C LEU A 352 -9.54 -9.62 -5.56
N GLU A 353 -10.82 -9.94 -5.45
CA GLU A 353 -11.39 -10.78 -4.41
C GLU A 353 -10.76 -12.18 -4.42
N HIS A 354 -10.54 -12.77 -5.60
CA HIS A 354 -9.86 -14.06 -5.75
C HIS A 354 -8.43 -14.07 -5.18
N ASP A 355 -7.62 -13.02 -5.44
CA ASP A 355 -6.27 -12.88 -4.90
C ASP A 355 -6.30 -12.72 -3.37
N TYR A 356 -7.26 -11.93 -2.86
CA TYR A 356 -7.44 -11.73 -1.43
C TYR A 356 -7.82 -13.02 -0.71
N VAL A 357 -8.84 -13.73 -1.20
CA VAL A 357 -9.30 -14.99 -0.61
C VAL A 357 -8.20 -16.06 -0.66
N SER A 358 -7.50 -16.17 -1.79
CA SER A 358 -6.35 -17.09 -1.93
C SER A 358 -5.26 -16.82 -0.90
N LEU A 359 -4.88 -15.55 -0.73
CA LEU A 359 -3.84 -15.17 0.22
C LEU A 359 -4.30 -15.38 1.68
N LEU A 360 -5.54 -15.04 1.99
CA LEU A 360 -6.12 -15.23 3.32
C LEU A 360 -6.13 -16.71 3.70
N PHE A 361 -6.59 -17.59 2.80
CA PHE A 361 -6.61 -19.04 3.04
C PHE A 361 -5.20 -19.61 3.19
N SER A 362 -4.23 -19.06 2.47
CA SER A 362 -2.82 -19.48 2.57
C SER A 362 -2.20 -19.09 3.92
N ILE A 363 -2.61 -17.96 4.49
CA ILE A 363 -2.09 -17.48 5.78
C ILE A 363 -2.79 -18.17 6.95
N ASP A 364 -4.11 -18.30 6.91
CA ASP A 364 -4.89 -18.96 7.97
C ASP A 364 -4.75 -20.49 7.92
N GLY A 365 -4.55 -21.07 6.74
CA GLY A 365 -4.52 -22.52 6.56
C GLY A 365 -5.87 -23.20 6.79
N LEU A 366 -6.98 -22.47 6.59
CA LEU A 366 -8.36 -22.93 6.82
C LEU A 366 -8.63 -23.40 8.27
N ARG A 367 -8.00 -22.74 9.24
CA ARG A 367 -8.11 -23.06 10.67
C ARG A 367 -9.21 -22.27 11.35
N HIS A 368 -9.55 -21.12 10.81
CA HIS A 368 -10.63 -20.31 11.34
C HIS A 368 -11.93 -21.15 11.37
N PRO A 369 -12.75 -21.08 12.44
CA PRO A 369 -13.95 -21.92 12.58
C PRO A 369 -14.94 -21.83 11.41
N LEU A 370 -14.98 -20.69 10.72
CA LEU A 370 -15.81 -20.51 9.53
C LEU A 370 -15.23 -21.15 8.26
N LEU A 371 -13.92 -21.39 8.22
CA LEU A 371 -13.19 -21.82 7.03
C LEU A 371 -12.92 -23.33 6.97
N HIS A 372 -13.39 -24.07 7.97
CA HIS A 372 -13.23 -25.52 8.03
C HIS A 372 -13.96 -26.19 6.86
N ASP A 373 -13.32 -27.19 6.25
CA ASP A 373 -13.85 -27.99 5.13
C ASP A 373 -14.33 -27.17 3.91
N ILE A 374 -13.71 -26.02 3.65
CA ILE A 374 -13.95 -25.26 2.43
C ILE A 374 -13.46 -26.06 1.20
N PRO A 375 -14.21 -26.08 0.07
CA PRO A 375 -13.87 -26.80 -1.15
C PRO A 375 -12.75 -26.13 -1.97
N CYS A 376 -11.65 -25.78 -1.32
CA CYS A 376 -10.44 -25.27 -1.94
C CYS A 376 -9.35 -26.33 -1.80
N GLU A 377 -8.98 -26.96 -2.91
CA GLU A 377 -7.87 -27.92 -2.93
C GLU A 377 -6.54 -27.17 -2.95
N LEU A 378 -5.58 -27.59 -2.12
CA LEU A 378 -4.19 -27.17 -2.30
C LEU A 378 -3.67 -27.80 -3.60
N PRO A 379 -3.05 -27.02 -4.51
CA PRO A 379 -2.32 -27.61 -5.62
C PRO A 379 -1.17 -28.47 -5.07
N ASP A 380 -0.98 -29.68 -5.62
CA ASP A 380 -0.04 -30.72 -5.15
C ASP A 380 1.44 -30.29 -5.01
N ASN A 381 1.79 -29.07 -5.42
CA ASN A 381 3.16 -28.54 -5.43
C ASN A 381 3.32 -27.15 -4.78
N THR A 382 2.30 -26.61 -4.11
CA THR A 382 2.39 -25.26 -3.50
C THR A 382 1.82 -25.22 -2.09
N ILE A 383 2.50 -24.52 -1.19
CA ILE A 383 2.02 -24.21 0.18
C ILE A 383 0.85 -23.21 0.15
N ASP A 384 0.74 -22.43 -0.93
CA ASP A 384 -0.24 -21.36 -1.08
C ASP A 384 -1.43 -21.81 -1.95
N TYR A 385 -2.65 -21.52 -1.48
CA TYR A 385 -3.86 -21.61 -2.28
C TYR A 385 -3.81 -20.59 -3.42
N LYS A 386 -4.25 -20.99 -4.60
CA LYS A 386 -4.37 -20.11 -5.77
C LYS A 386 -5.70 -20.34 -6.46
N LEU A 387 -6.58 -19.35 -6.38
CA LEU A 387 -7.86 -19.31 -7.09
C LEU A 387 -7.74 -18.31 -8.23
N SER A 388 -8.03 -18.73 -9.46
CA SER A 388 -8.20 -17.78 -10.56
C SER A 388 -9.52 -17.02 -10.41
N ALA A 389 -9.69 -15.90 -11.14
CA ALA A 389 -10.94 -15.15 -11.12
C ALA A 389 -12.15 -15.98 -11.63
N GLU A 390 -11.91 -16.90 -12.56
CA GLU A 390 -12.93 -17.81 -13.10
C GLU A 390 -13.28 -18.87 -12.04
N ASP A 391 -12.28 -19.55 -11.48
CA ASP A 391 -12.48 -20.56 -10.42
C ASP A 391 -13.19 -19.96 -9.21
N PHE A 392 -12.82 -18.75 -8.81
CA PHE A 392 -13.45 -18.04 -7.70
C PHE A 392 -14.92 -17.72 -8.01
N SER A 393 -15.23 -17.31 -9.23
CA SER A 393 -16.61 -16.98 -9.63
C SER A 393 -17.52 -18.21 -9.60
N GLU A 394 -16.98 -19.39 -9.90
CA GLU A 394 -17.70 -20.67 -9.83
C GLU A 394 -17.83 -21.15 -8.37
N LYS A 395 -16.73 -21.14 -7.60
CA LYS A 395 -16.67 -21.70 -6.24
C LYS A 395 -17.21 -20.77 -5.14
N ARG A 396 -17.39 -19.47 -5.40
CA ARG A 396 -17.80 -18.50 -4.36
C ARG A 396 -19.10 -18.88 -3.65
N LEU A 397 -20.06 -19.50 -4.34
CA LEU A 397 -21.31 -19.93 -3.72
C LEU A 397 -21.07 -21.12 -2.78
N ASP A 398 -20.25 -22.09 -3.20
CA ASP A 398 -19.92 -23.27 -2.40
C ASP A 398 -19.10 -22.89 -1.15
N ILE A 399 -18.16 -21.95 -1.31
CA ILE A 399 -17.40 -21.35 -0.19
C ILE A 399 -18.36 -20.70 0.79
N LEU A 400 -19.30 -19.89 0.28
CA LEU A 400 -20.28 -19.19 1.11
C LEU A 400 -21.23 -20.16 1.81
N GLU A 401 -21.69 -21.21 1.12
CA GLU A 401 -22.53 -22.26 1.70
C GLU A 401 -21.83 -22.94 2.87
N LYS A 402 -20.55 -23.31 2.73
CA LYS A 402 -19.77 -23.89 3.82
C LYS A 402 -19.52 -22.94 4.98
N MET A 403 -19.23 -21.67 4.72
CA MET A 403 -19.09 -20.68 5.79
C MET A 403 -20.41 -20.48 6.56
N ILE A 404 -21.54 -20.51 5.88
CA ILE A 404 -22.88 -20.41 6.49
C ILE A 404 -23.20 -21.67 7.31
N ASP A 405 -22.87 -22.87 6.80
CA ASP A 405 -23.03 -24.15 7.49
C ASP A 405 -22.21 -24.21 8.79
N ASN A 406 -20.95 -23.77 8.73
CA ASN A 406 -20.06 -23.69 9.87
C ASN A 406 -20.58 -22.71 10.94
N LEU A 407 -21.10 -21.55 10.51
CA LEU A 407 -21.72 -20.59 11.43
C LEU A 407 -23.01 -21.16 12.07
N ALA A 408 -23.87 -21.81 11.28
CA ALA A 408 -25.09 -22.42 11.80
C ALA A 408 -24.77 -23.53 12.81
N SER A 409 -23.74 -24.34 12.55
CA SER A 409 -23.22 -25.34 13.46
C SER A 409 -22.66 -24.72 14.75
N GLY A 410 -21.93 -23.60 14.64
CA GLY A 410 -21.46 -22.81 15.77
C GLY A 410 -22.58 -22.26 16.65
N LEU A 411 -23.67 -21.78 16.05
CA LEU A 411 -24.87 -21.34 16.77
C LEU A 411 -25.61 -22.50 17.43
N GLY A 412 -25.65 -23.68 16.79
CA GLY A 412 -26.20 -24.91 17.39
C GLY A 412 -25.44 -25.33 18.65
N ARG A 413 -24.10 -25.22 18.63
CA ARG A 413 -23.24 -25.50 19.78
C ARG A 413 -23.42 -24.49 20.91
N GLU A 414 -23.59 -23.20 20.59
CA GLU A 414 -23.92 -22.16 21.57
C GLU A 414 -25.22 -22.49 22.32
N MET A 415 -26.29 -22.84 21.60
CA MET A 415 -27.57 -23.25 22.22
C MET A 415 -27.46 -24.54 23.03
N SER A 416 -26.49 -25.39 22.70
CA SER A 416 -26.20 -26.63 23.44
C SER A 416 -25.38 -26.41 24.71
N GLY A 417 -25.00 -25.16 25.02
CA GLY A 417 -24.39 -24.76 26.29
C GLY A 417 -22.96 -24.21 26.21
N ASP A 418 -22.36 -24.09 25.03
CA ASP A 418 -21.00 -23.54 24.87
C ASP A 418 -21.02 -22.00 24.86
N THR A 419 -20.95 -21.41 26.06
CA THR A 419 -21.01 -19.95 26.25
C THR A 419 -19.78 -19.21 25.73
N THR A 420 -18.69 -19.91 25.44
CA THR A 420 -17.45 -19.30 24.91
C THR A 420 -17.62 -18.80 23.47
N LEU A 421 -18.56 -19.40 22.72
CA LEU A 421 -18.82 -19.09 21.32
C LEU A 421 -19.74 -17.88 21.12
N ILE A 422 -20.46 -17.42 22.15
CA ILE A 422 -21.44 -16.34 22.04
C ILE A 422 -20.82 -15.09 21.40
N ALA A 423 -19.66 -14.65 21.90
CA ALA A 423 -19.02 -13.43 21.39
C ALA A 423 -18.58 -13.57 19.93
N SER A 424 -18.00 -14.72 19.56
CA SER A 424 -17.54 -14.99 18.18
C SER A 424 -18.71 -15.12 17.21
N ASN A 425 -19.75 -15.88 17.58
CA ASN A 425 -20.96 -16.04 16.79
C ASN A 425 -21.68 -14.70 16.56
N GLN A 426 -21.78 -13.85 17.57
CA GLN A 426 -22.38 -12.51 17.42
C GLN A 426 -21.58 -11.60 16.48
N ARG A 427 -20.25 -11.76 16.41
CA ARG A 427 -19.40 -11.06 15.43
C ARG A 427 -19.61 -11.61 14.04
N HIS A 428 -19.61 -12.94 13.85
CA HIS A 428 -19.87 -13.57 12.56
C HIS A 428 -21.27 -13.23 12.01
N ILE A 429 -22.29 -13.13 12.87
CA ILE A 429 -23.61 -12.61 12.49
C ILE A 429 -23.50 -11.16 12.04
N GLY A 430 -22.65 -10.35 12.69
CA GLY A 430 -22.31 -9.00 12.22
C GLY A 430 -21.71 -8.99 10.82
N SER A 431 -20.73 -9.86 10.55
CA SER A 431 -20.12 -10.01 9.22
C SER A 431 -21.14 -10.43 8.16
N MET A 432 -22.07 -11.34 8.49
CA MET A 432 -23.19 -11.68 7.62
C MET A 432 -24.13 -10.49 7.35
N VAL A 433 -24.43 -9.67 8.36
CA VAL A 433 -25.22 -8.44 8.16
C VAL A 433 -24.51 -7.51 7.17
N CYS A 434 -23.20 -7.29 7.33
CA CYS A 434 -22.40 -6.48 6.41
C CYS A 434 -22.42 -7.04 4.97
N MET A 435 -22.32 -8.36 4.82
CA MET A 435 -22.46 -9.05 3.53
C MET A 435 -23.82 -8.77 2.87
N LEU A 436 -24.91 -9.01 3.60
CA LEU A 436 -26.27 -8.85 3.06
C LEU A 436 -26.60 -7.38 2.76
N SER A 437 -26.15 -6.45 3.59
CA SER A 437 -26.24 -5.02 3.30
C SER A 437 -25.43 -4.65 2.05
N THR A 438 -24.24 -5.25 1.87
CA THR A 438 -23.44 -5.07 0.66
C THR A 438 -24.13 -5.61 -0.58
N MET A 439 -24.83 -6.73 -0.46
CA MET A 439 -25.65 -7.26 -1.55
C MET A 439 -26.78 -6.30 -1.92
N GLN A 440 -27.47 -5.77 -0.92
CA GLN A 440 -28.55 -4.81 -1.08
C GLN A 440 -28.10 -3.51 -1.77
N ASP A 441 -27.03 -2.90 -1.29
CA ASP A 441 -26.44 -1.69 -1.88
C ASP A 441 -26.04 -1.89 -3.33
N THR A 442 -25.50 -3.08 -3.66
CA THR A 442 -25.05 -3.40 -5.01
C THR A 442 -26.25 -3.63 -5.94
N PHE A 443 -27.30 -4.29 -5.45
CA PHE A 443 -28.53 -4.52 -6.21
C PHE A 443 -29.29 -3.22 -6.51
N GLN A 444 -29.45 -2.34 -5.51
CA GLN A 444 -30.20 -1.08 -5.64
C GLN A 444 -29.60 -0.12 -6.67
N ARG A 445 -28.30 -0.22 -6.95
CA ARG A 445 -27.61 0.62 -7.94
C ARG A 445 -27.87 0.26 -9.39
N PHE A 446 -28.38 -0.93 -9.68
CA PHE A 446 -28.79 -1.27 -11.04
C PHE A 446 -30.10 -0.53 -11.37
N ASN A 447 -29.96 0.73 -11.81
CA ASN A 447 -31.05 1.65 -12.14
C ASN A 447 -31.93 1.17 -13.32
N HIS A 448 -31.38 0.31 -14.20
CA HIS A 448 -32.09 -0.27 -15.33
C HIS A 448 -31.97 -1.80 -15.31
N VAL A 449 -32.90 -2.49 -15.99
CA VAL A 449 -32.82 -3.94 -16.23
C VAL A 449 -31.68 -4.18 -17.23
N THR A 450 -30.46 -4.26 -16.71
CA THR A 450 -29.28 -4.70 -17.45
C THR A 450 -29.12 -6.21 -17.30
N GLU A 451 -28.45 -6.85 -18.26
CA GLU A 451 -28.08 -8.27 -18.17
C GLU A 451 -27.33 -8.58 -16.86
N GLU A 452 -26.46 -7.66 -16.42
CA GLU A 452 -25.75 -7.75 -15.15
C GLU A 452 -26.67 -7.74 -13.93
N LYS A 453 -27.77 -7.00 -13.97
CA LYS A 453 -28.77 -7.00 -12.90
C LYS A 453 -29.46 -8.37 -12.82
N LEU A 454 -29.76 -9.00 -13.95
CA LEU A 454 -30.39 -10.32 -13.98
C LEU A 454 -29.45 -11.41 -13.44
N ILE A 455 -28.19 -11.39 -13.88
CA ILE A 455 -27.14 -12.31 -13.37
C ILE A 455 -26.98 -12.12 -11.86
N TYR A 456 -26.86 -10.88 -11.40
CA TYR A 456 -26.69 -10.59 -9.99
C TYR A 456 -27.94 -10.91 -9.16
N SER A 457 -29.14 -10.71 -9.72
CA SER A 457 -30.40 -11.13 -9.09
C SER A 457 -30.43 -12.64 -8.92
N SER A 458 -30.07 -13.42 -9.94
CA SER A 458 -29.99 -14.88 -9.84
C SER A 458 -28.99 -15.32 -8.77
N PHE A 459 -27.84 -14.65 -8.67
CA PHE A 459 -26.88 -14.90 -7.61
C PHE A 459 -27.46 -14.59 -6.22
N CYS A 460 -28.14 -13.45 -6.03
CA CYS A 460 -28.83 -13.14 -4.77
C CYS A 460 -29.85 -14.22 -4.39
N GLN A 461 -30.59 -14.75 -5.37
CA GLN A 461 -31.56 -15.83 -5.13
C GLN A 461 -30.88 -17.13 -4.68
N GLN A 462 -29.74 -17.48 -5.27
CA GLN A 462 -28.96 -18.65 -4.83
C GLN A 462 -28.48 -18.49 -3.38
N VAL A 463 -27.98 -17.31 -3.01
CA VAL A 463 -27.58 -17.00 -1.63
C VAL A 463 -28.77 -17.10 -0.67
N PHE A 464 -29.96 -16.61 -1.05
CA PHE A 464 -31.17 -16.78 -0.24
C PHE A 464 -31.51 -18.25 -0.02
N GLN A 465 -31.44 -19.07 -1.07
CA GLN A 465 -31.73 -20.50 -0.98
C GLN A 465 -30.79 -21.17 0.01
N VAL A 466 -29.50 -20.84 -0.02
CA VAL A 466 -28.50 -21.34 0.94
C VAL A 466 -28.86 -20.93 2.37
N ILE A 467 -29.13 -19.64 2.63
CA ILE A 467 -29.47 -19.16 3.98
C ILE A 467 -30.77 -19.80 4.48
N SER A 468 -31.77 -19.99 3.61
CA SER A 468 -33.07 -20.55 3.98
C SER A 468 -33.03 -21.99 4.47
N ARG A 469 -31.95 -22.74 4.17
CA ARG A 469 -31.70 -24.10 4.68
C ARG A 469 -31.42 -24.11 6.19
N TYR A 470 -31.10 -22.96 6.79
CA TYR A 470 -30.70 -22.85 8.19
C TYR A 470 -31.68 -21.98 9.01
N PRO A 471 -32.69 -22.59 9.67
CA PRO A 471 -33.75 -21.87 10.39
C PRO A 471 -33.25 -20.94 11.50
N MET A 472 -32.12 -21.29 12.13
CA MET A 472 -31.50 -20.52 13.22
C MET A 472 -30.99 -19.16 12.74
N LEU A 473 -30.50 -19.08 11.51
CA LEU A 473 -30.09 -17.81 10.90
C LEU A 473 -31.31 -16.99 10.47
N CYS A 474 -32.35 -17.65 9.93
CA CYS A 474 -33.59 -16.99 9.52
C CYS A 474 -34.37 -16.37 10.68
N SER A 475 -34.27 -16.97 11.87
CA SER A 475 -34.98 -16.52 13.07
C SER A 475 -34.22 -15.44 13.84
N ASN A 476 -33.01 -15.06 13.40
CA ASN A 476 -32.20 -14.05 14.06
C ASN A 476 -32.74 -12.63 13.79
N SER A 477 -32.99 -11.88 14.86
CA SER A 477 -33.58 -10.53 14.78
C SER A 477 -32.72 -9.56 13.96
N ARG A 478 -31.39 -9.69 13.99
CA ARG A 478 -30.46 -8.81 13.25
C ARG A 478 -30.49 -9.04 11.74
N LEU A 479 -30.79 -10.26 11.30
CA LEU A 479 -30.83 -10.63 9.88
C LEU A 479 -32.23 -10.48 9.27
N SER A 480 -33.28 -10.44 10.11
CA SER A 480 -34.69 -10.47 9.69
C SER A 480 -35.03 -9.48 8.56
N THR A 481 -34.69 -8.20 8.69
CA THR A 481 -34.98 -7.16 7.68
C THR A 481 -34.29 -7.44 6.35
N LEU A 482 -33.04 -7.91 6.37
CA LEU A 482 -32.25 -8.18 5.17
C LEU A 482 -32.69 -9.47 4.48
N ILE A 483 -33.12 -10.47 5.26
CA ILE A 483 -33.71 -11.71 4.74
C ILE A 483 -35.06 -11.44 4.08
N ILE A 484 -35.89 -10.58 4.67
CA ILE A 484 -37.15 -10.13 4.04
C ILE A 484 -36.84 -9.45 2.70
N TRP A 485 -35.87 -8.53 2.69
CA TRP A 485 -35.44 -7.90 1.44
C TRP A 485 -34.96 -8.92 0.40
N LEU A 486 -34.12 -9.90 0.77
CA LEU A 486 -33.66 -10.93 -0.15
C LEU A 486 -34.80 -11.80 -0.70
N ARG A 487 -35.83 -12.03 0.12
CA ARG A 487 -37.06 -12.71 -0.30
C ARG A 487 -37.86 -11.88 -1.30
N ASP A 488 -37.88 -10.56 -1.15
CA ASP A 488 -38.61 -9.64 -2.03
C ASP A 488 -37.86 -9.36 -3.35
N VAL A 489 -36.58 -9.74 -3.45
CA VAL A 489 -35.79 -9.72 -4.69
C VAL A 489 -36.08 -10.95 -5.58
N LEU A 490 -36.74 -11.98 -5.05
CA LEU A 490 -37.35 -13.08 -5.83
C LEU A 490 -38.60 -12.58 -6.55
#